data_AF-A0A1N7GHL8-F1
#
_entry.id   AF-A0A1N7GHL8-F1
#
_cell.length_a   1.000
_cell.length_b   1.000
_cell.length_c   1.000
_cell.angle_alpha   90.00
_cell.angle_beta   90.00
_cell.angle_gamma   90.00
#
_symmetry.space_group_name_H-M   'P 1'
#
loop_
_entity.id
_entity.type
_entity.pdbx_description
1 polymer ?
#
loop_
_entity_poly.entity_id
_entity_poly.type
_entity_poly.pdbx_seq_one_letter_code
_entity_poly.pdbx_strand_id
1 'polypeptide(L)'
;MSCVTWRMGFLALLAAVSGCTASQEVGRTATPPASPTGSPPLAAPSARATTVEDAVVEAYTAYWPASTRAVTLPREEARRLLSQYETDDQVEGELKGIARYQAMHREGWGEVVVHVQKVTLKGDTATVLDCMDASRYGEADSRTHKLISGTRSVPYFSVEATMRRGADGRWRVAQTKALGSKCTR
;
A
#
# COMPACT_ATOMS: atom_id res chain seq x y z
N MET A 1 23.41 17.19 30.43
CA MET A 1 24.54 17.87 29.76
C MET A 1 25.79 17.04 29.99
N SER A 2 26.33 16.43 28.93
CA SER A 2 27.74 16.05 28.81
C SER A 2 28.00 15.75 27.33
N CYS A 3 28.75 16.65 26.69
CA CYS A 3 29.24 16.53 25.32
C CYS A 3 30.37 15.51 25.25
N VAL A 4 30.35 14.65 24.24
CA VAL A 4 31.54 13.92 23.79
C VAL A 4 31.79 14.36 22.34
N THR A 5 32.71 15.30 22.19
CA THR A 5 33.27 15.73 20.91
C THR A 5 34.40 14.79 20.51
N TRP A 6 34.32 14.15 19.34
CA TRP A 6 35.46 13.51 18.72
C TRP A 6 35.98 14.33 17.54
N ARG A 7 37.31 14.36 17.43
CA ARG A 7 38.14 15.33 16.71
C ARG A 7 38.15 15.06 15.21
N MET A 8 38.18 16.17 14.46
CA MET A 8 38.52 16.26 13.04
C MET A 8 39.90 15.63 12.73
N GLY A 9 39.98 14.94 11.60
CA GLY A 9 41.21 14.63 10.89
C GLY A 9 41.03 14.94 9.41
N PHE A 10 41.52 16.10 8.99
CA PHE A 10 41.67 16.53 7.60
C PHE A 10 42.91 15.85 6.98
N LEU A 11 42.79 15.31 5.77
CA LEU A 11 43.90 15.17 4.82
C LEU A 11 43.32 15.13 3.41
N ALA A 12 43.48 16.25 2.72
CA ALA A 12 43.27 16.39 1.29
C ALA A 12 44.57 16.03 0.55
N LEU A 13 44.47 15.38 -0.61
CA LEU A 13 45.45 15.54 -1.69
C LEU A 13 44.76 15.30 -3.05
N LEU A 14 44.85 16.31 -3.91
CA LEU A 14 44.42 16.36 -5.30
C LEU A 14 45.49 15.74 -6.23
N ALA A 15 45.07 15.07 -7.31
CA ALA A 15 45.87 14.96 -8.53
C ALA A 15 44.94 14.76 -9.75
N ALA A 16 45.09 15.64 -10.74
CA ALA A 16 44.39 15.66 -12.02
C ALA A 16 45.40 15.41 -13.15
N VAL A 17 45.03 14.64 -14.19
CA VAL A 17 45.50 14.90 -15.57
C VAL A 17 44.64 14.22 -16.65
N SER A 18 44.08 15.07 -17.51
CA SER A 18 43.82 15.02 -18.97
C SER A 18 43.99 13.73 -19.80
N GLY A 19 43.07 13.57 -20.76
CA GLY A 19 43.30 12.86 -22.04
C GLY A 19 42.21 13.13 -23.08
N CYS A 20 42.41 14.12 -23.96
CA CYS A 20 41.65 14.34 -25.21
C CYS A 20 42.48 13.88 -26.42
N THR A 21 41.86 13.25 -27.41
CA THR A 21 42.16 13.35 -28.87
C THR A 21 41.15 12.44 -29.61
N ALA A 22 40.19 12.97 -30.39
CA ALA A 22 40.25 13.54 -31.74
C ALA A 22 40.39 12.51 -32.89
N SER A 23 39.31 12.49 -33.68
CA SER A 23 38.93 11.96 -35.00
C SER A 23 39.93 11.27 -35.94
N GLN A 24 39.41 10.26 -36.66
CA GLN A 24 39.77 9.98 -38.06
C GLN A 24 38.53 9.56 -38.87
N GLU A 25 38.14 10.39 -39.84
CA GLU A 25 37.42 9.97 -41.04
C GLU A 25 38.44 9.55 -42.11
N VAL A 26 38.27 8.38 -42.71
CA VAL A 26 38.55 8.15 -44.15
C VAL A 26 37.55 7.11 -44.63
N GLY A 27 36.75 7.51 -45.62
CA GLY A 27 35.58 6.79 -46.08
C GLY A 27 35.85 5.51 -46.88
N ARG A 28 34.76 4.76 -47.07
CA ARG A 28 34.51 3.88 -48.23
C ARG A 28 33.01 3.81 -48.47
N THR A 29 32.61 4.29 -49.64
CA THR A 29 31.31 4.09 -50.26
C THR A 29 31.00 2.60 -50.37
N ALA A 30 29.89 2.15 -49.81
CA ALA A 30 29.26 0.87 -50.14
C ALA A 30 27.74 0.96 -49.95
N THR A 31 27.06 0.84 -51.09
CA THR A 31 25.66 0.53 -51.41
C THR A 31 24.68 0.23 -50.26
N PRO A 32 23.47 0.82 -50.23
CA PRO A 32 22.42 0.42 -49.29
C PRO A 32 21.80 -0.93 -49.70
N PRO A 33 21.76 -1.95 -48.83
CA PRO A 33 20.86 -3.09 -49.02
C PRO A 33 19.46 -2.73 -48.55
N ALA A 34 18.48 -3.30 -49.26
CA ALA A 34 17.06 -3.04 -49.19
C ALA A 34 16.46 -3.07 -47.77
N SER A 35 15.48 -2.18 -47.55
CA SER A 35 14.61 -2.16 -46.39
C SER A 35 13.99 -3.54 -46.14
N PRO A 36 14.12 -4.13 -44.94
CA PRO A 36 13.23 -5.20 -44.55
C PRO A 36 11.85 -4.59 -44.31
N THR A 37 10.87 -5.09 -45.05
CA THR A 37 9.44 -4.96 -44.82
C THR A 37 9.14 -4.95 -43.32
N GLY A 38 8.63 -3.81 -42.83
CA GLY A 38 8.26 -3.64 -41.44
C GLY A 38 7.28 -4.73 -41.03
N SER A 39 7.65 -5.51 -40.02
CA SER A 39 6.69 -6.34 -39.29
C SER A 39 5.61 -5.43 -38.71
N PRO A 40 4.33 -5.81 -38.74
CA PRO A 40 3.30 -5.05 -38.06
C PRO A 40 3.67 -4.90 -36.59
N PRO A 41 3.51 -3.72 -35.97
CA PRO A 41 3.77 -3.57 -34.55
C PRO A 41 2.94 -4.59 -33.80
N LEU A 42 3.63 -5.43 -33.01
CA LEU A 42 3.00 -6.33 -32.07
C LEU A 42 2.08 -5.47 -31.20
N ALA A 43 0.77 -5.64 -31.33
CA ALA A 43 -0.19 -4.87 -30.57
C ALA A 43 0.16 -5.01 -29.09
N ALA A 44 0.59 -3.91 -28.46
CA ALA A 44 0.81 -3.89 -27.03
C ALA A 44 -0.49 -4.36 -26.37
N PRO A 45 -0.45 -5.27 -25.38
CA PRO A 45 -1.65 -5.67 -24.69
C PRO A 45 -2.32 -4.41 -24.15
N SER A 46 -3.52 -4.11 -24.66
CA SER A 46 -4.29 -2.97 -24.22
C SER A 46 -4.54 -3.16 -22.72
N ALA A 47 -3.98 -2.26 -21.89
CA ALA A 47 -4.28 -2.25 -20.47
C ALA A 47 -5.82 -2.19 -20.35
N ARG A 48 -6.43 -3.23 -19.76
CA ARG A 48 -7.87 -3.19 -19.49
C ARG A 48 -8.14 -1.90 -18.70
N ALA A 49 -9.07 -1.09 -19.17
CA ALA A 49 -9.56 0.02 -18.38
C ALA A 49 -10.12 -0.56 -17.06
N THR A 50 -9.52 -0.19 -15.93
CA THR A 50 -10.02 -0.51 -14.61
C THR A 50 -11.40 0.10 -14.44
N THR A 51 -12.40 -0.70 -14.08
CA THR A 51 -13.75 -0.17 -13.80
C THR A 51 -13.75 0.64 -12.50
N VAL A 52 -14.79 1.44 -12.26
CA VAL A 52 -14.91 2.18 -11.00
C VAL A 52 -15.04 1.18 -9.83
N GLU A 53 -15.78 0.09 -10.05
CA GLU A 53 -15.92 -1.02 -9.13
C GLU A 53 -14.57 -1.66 -8.79
N ASP A 54 -13.73 -1.94 -9.80
CA ASP A 54 -12.38 -2.49 -9.58
C ASP A 54 -11.53 -1.54 -8.72
N ALA A 55 -11.59 -0.23 -8.97
CA ALA A 55 -10.86 0.77 -8.19
C ALA A 55 -11.35 0.85 -6.73
N VAL A 56 -12.65 0.64 -6.49
CA VAL A 56 -13.21 0.54 -5.13
C VAL A 56 -12.71 -0.73 -4.43
N VAL A 57 -12.74 -1.88 -5.12
CA VAL A 57 -12.27 -3.17 -4.59
C VAL A 57 -10.79 -3.10 -4.27
N GLU A 58 -9.98 -2.53 -5.15
CA GLU A 58 -8.54 -2.34 -4.95
C GLU A 58 -8.26 -1.52 -3.70
N ALA A 59 -8.89 -0.35 -3.57
CA ALA A 59 -8.72 0.53 -2.41
C ALA A 59 -9.15 -0.14 -1.09
N TYR A 60 -10.31 -0.81 -1.09
CA TYR A 60 -10.80 -1.56 0.06
C TYR A 60 -9.86 -2.72 0.46
N THR A 61 -9.34 -3.45 -0.53
CA THR A 61 -8.43 -4.57 -0.29
C THR A 61 -7.09 -4.09 0.28
N ALA A 62 -6.56 -2.97 -0.23
CA ALA A 62 -5.28 -2.42 0.19
C ALA A 62 -5.31 -1.81 1.61
N TYR A 63 -6.49 -1.42 2.10
CA TYR A 63 -6.68 -0.87 3.44
C TYR A 63 -6.27 -1.87 4.55
N TRP A 64 -6.69 -3.14 4.48
CA TRP A 64 -6.50 -4.10 5.56
C TRP A 64 -5.05 -4.34 6.00
N PRO A 65 -4.09 -4.59 5.08
CA PRO A 65 -2.69 -4.72 5.48
C PRO A 65 -2.10 -3.37 5.92
N ALA A 66 -2.59 -2.23 5.42
CA ALA A 66 -2.13 -0.91 5.86
C ALA A 66 -2.56 -0.61 7.31
N SER A 67 -3.84 -0.85 7.63
CA SER A 67 -4.40 -0.75 8.99
C SER A 67 -3.64 -1.65 9.97
N THR A 68 -3.41 -2.91 9.60
CA THR A 68 -2.64 -3.85 10.44
C THR A 68 -1.22 -3.35 10.73
N ARG A 69 -0.51 -2.82 9.72
CA ARG A 69 0.83 -2.25 9.90
C ARG A 69 0.83 -0.97 10.74
N ALA A 70 -0.21 -0.13 10.63
CA ALA A 70 -0.25 1.16 11.31
C ALA A 70 -0.22 1.02 12.84
N VAL A 71 -0.70 -0.10 13.39
CA VAL A 71 -0.71 -0.36 14.84
C VAL A 71 0.68 -0.33 15.47
N THR A 72 1.73 -0.70 14.72
CA THR A 72 3.11 -0.74 15.24
C THR A 72 3.91 0.53 14.94
N LEU A 73 3.33 1.47 14.19
CA LEU A 73 4.01 2.70 13.79
C LEU A 73 3.84 3.82 14.82
N PRO A 74 4.79 4.77 14.89
CA PRO A 74 4.57 6.05 15.55
C PRO A 74 3.37 6.78 14.96
N ARG A 75 2.64 7.54 15.78
CA ARG A 75 1.37 8.19 15.39
C ARG A 75 1.43 8.94 14.05
N GLU A 76 2.47 9.74 13.82
CA GLU A 76 2.57 10.53 12.58
C GLU A 76 2.89 9.67 11.36
N GLU A 77 3.62 8.57 11.53
CA GLU A 77 3.87 7.59 10.48
C GLU A 77 2.60 6.80 10.15
N ALA A 78 1.87 6.35 11.18
CA ALA A 78 0.56 5.75 11.04
C ALA A 78 -0.40 6.68 10.29
N ARG A 79 -0.47 7.97 10.66
CA ARG A 79 -1.32 8.96 9.98
C ARG A 79 -1.00 9.06 8.49
N ARG A 80 0.28 9.15 8.12
CA ARG A 80 0.71 9.23 6.72
C ARG A 80 0.43 7.96 5.93
N LEU A 81 0.49 6.80 6.58
CA LEU A 81 0.13 5.53 5.95
C LEU A 81 -1.39 5.46 5.72
N LEU A 82 -2.19 5.71 6.76
CA LEU A 82 -3.63 5.54 6.73
C LEU A 82 -4.34 6.57 5.83
N SER A 83 -3.84 7.80 5.73
CA SER A 83 -4.44 8.83 4.84
C SER A 83 -4.44 8.50 3.34
N GLN A 84 -3.68 7.47 2.95
CA GLN A 84 -3.71 6.93 1.59
C GLN A 84 -4.94 6.05 1.34
N TYR A 85 -5.50 5.45 2.40
CA TYR A 85 -6.55 4.42 2.32
C TYR A 85 -7.84 4.81 3.05
N GLU A 86 -7.79 5.79 3.94
CA GLU A 86 -8.91 6.23 4.77
C GLU A 86 -9.18 7.72 4.66
N THR A 87 -10.44 8.10 4.86
CA THR A 87 -10.79 9.52 4.97
C THR A 87 -10.27 10.13 6.27
N ASP A 88 -10.02 11.43 6.30
CA ASP A 88 -9.38 12.10 7.44
C ASP A 88 -10.09 11.86 8.78
N ASP A 89 -11.42 11.81 8.77
CA ASP A 89 -12.24 11.49 9.95
C ASP A 89 -12.04 10.05 10.43
N GLN A 90 -11.93 9.10 9.51
CA GLN A 90 -11.66 7.69 9.82
C GLN A 90 -10.23 7.52 10.35
N VAL A 91 -9.24 8.19 9.76
CA VAL A 91 -7.85 8.19 10.22
C VAL A 91 -7.75 8.62 11.68
N GLU A 92 -8.41 9.71 12.07
CA GLU A 92 -8.36 10.18 13.47
C GLU A 92 -9.07 9.23 14.45
N GLY A 93 -10.10 8.52 13.99
CA GLY A 93 -10.73 7.44 14.74
C GLY A 93 -9.79 6.26 14.95
N GLU A 94 -9.14 5.81 13.87
CA GLU A 94 -8.22 4.68 13.88
C GLU A 94 -6.97 4.96 14.73
N LEU A 95 -6.40 6.16 14.64
CA LEU A 95 -5.26 6.57 15.47
C LEU A 95 -5.58 6.57 16.97
N LYS A 96 -6.83 6.83 17.36
CA LYS A 96 -7.28 6.69 18.76
C LYS A 96 -7.36 5.21 19.17
N GLY A 97 -7.79 4.34 18.26
CA GLY A 97 -7.77 2.88 18.45
C GLY A 97 -6.35 2.35 18.60
N ILE A 98 -5.46 2.73 17.69
CA ILE A 98 -4.02 2.37 17.69
C ILE A 98 -3.37 2.76 19.02
N ALA A 99 -3.58 3.98 19.51
CA ALA A 99 -3.02 4.41 20.79
C ALA A 99 -3.46 3.52 21.97
N ARG A 100 -4.70 3.00 21.94
CA ARG A 100 -5.20 2.06 22.95
C ARG A 100 -4.53 0.69 22.81
N TYR A 101 -4.39 0.17 21.59
CA TYR A 101 -3.68 -1.09 21.32
C TYR A 101 -2.23 -1.04 21.80
N GLN A 102 -1.52 0.05 21.48
CA GLN A 102 -0.14 0.27 21.91
C GLN A 102 -0.01 0.35 23.44
N ALA A 103 -0.94 1.04 24.12
CA ALA A 103 -0.96 1.10 25.58
C ALA A 103 -1.19 -0.27 26.25
N MET A 104 -1.84 -1.20 25.56
CA MET A 104 -2.06 -2.58 26.00
C MET A 104 -0.94 -3.54 25.57
N HIS A 105 0.11 -3.04 24.89
CA HIS A 105 1.14 -3.87 24.26
C HIS A 105 0.56 -4.89 23.27
N ARG A 106 -0.39 -4.45 22.45
CA ARG A 106 -1.05 -5.28 21.43
C ARG A 106 -0.74 -4.77 20.03
N GLU A 107 -0.59 -5.71 19.11
CA GLU A 107 -0.47 -5.47 17.67
C GLU A 107 -1.35 -6.44 16.89
N GLY A 108 -1.58 -6.17 15.60
CA GLY A 108 -2.27 -7.11 14.72
C GLY A 108 -1.39 -8.32 14.41
N TRP A 109 -2.00 -9.51 14.41
CA TRP A 109 -1.34 -10.77 14.05
C TRP A 109 -1.96 -11.35 12.80
N GLY A 110 -1.10 -11.73 11.83
CA GLY A 110 -1.53 -12.34 10.59
C GLY A 110 -2.29 -11.38 9.68
N GLU A 111 -3.28 -11.90 8.96
CA GLU A 111 -3.99 -11.16 7.92
C GLU A 111 -5.44 -11.64 7.77
N VAL A 112 -6.28 -10.76 7.26
CA VAL A 112 -7.62 -11.09 6.78
C VAL A 112 -7.57 -11.36 5.27
N VAL A 113 -8.47 -12.20 4.78
CA VAL A 113 -8.68 -12.42 3.35
C VAL A 113 -10.06 -11.88 3.00
N VAL A 114 -10.08 -10.93 2.07
CA VAL A 114 -11.33 -10.32 1.57
C VAL A 114 -11.98 -11.21 0.51
N HIS A 115 -13.30 -11.31 0.56
CA HIS A 115 -14.15 -11.91 -0.45
C HIS A 115 -15.32 -10.97 -0.74
N VAL A 116 -15.04 -9.91 -1.50
CA VAL A 116 -16.04 -8.92 -1.88
C VAL A 116 -17.19 -9.59 -2.61
N GLN A 117 -18.37 -9.53 -2.02
CA GLN A 117 -19.62 -10.10 -2.55
C GLN A 117 -20.35 -9.10 -3.44
N LYS A 118 -20.29 -7.82 -3.07
CA LYS A 118 -21.03 -6.77 -3.75
C LYS A 118 -20.36 -5.41 -3.57
N VAL A 119 -20.36 -4.64 -4.65
CA VAL A 119 -20.09 -3.21 -4.64
C VAL A 119 -21.35 -2.49 -5.13
N THR A 120 -21.77 -1.46 -4.40
CA THR A 120 -22.89 -0.60 -4.80
C THR A 120 -22.39 0.82 -4.93
N LEU A 121 -22.35 1.35 -6.15
CA LEU A 121 -21.91 2.73 -6.43
C LEU A 121 -23.06 3.72 -6.30
N LYS A 122 -22.77 4.91 -5.77
CA LYS A 122 -23.66 6.07 -5.72
C LYS A 122 -22.84 7.36 -5.80
N GLY A 123 -22.62 7.84 -7.02
CA GLY A 123 -21.77 9.02 -7.28
C GLY A 123 -20.36 8.81 -6.73
N ASP A 124 -19.90 9.73 -5.86
CA ASP A 124 -18.59 9.67 -5.20
C ASP A 124 -18.58 8.83 -3.91
N THR A 125 -19.61 8.01 -3.69
CA THR A 125 -19.68 7.05 -2.58
C THR A 125 -19.90 5.64 -3.10
N ALA A 126 -19.41 4.64 -2.36
CA ALA A 126 -19.72 3.25 -2.60
C ALA A 126 -19.93 2.48 -1.30
N THR A 127 -20.72 1.41 -1.35
CA THR A 127 -20.83 0.44 -0.26
C THR A 127 -20.24 -0.88 -0.74
N VAL A 128 -19.34 -1.45 0.05
CA VAL A 128 -18.74 -2.77 -0.18
C VAL A 128 -19.31 -3.73 0.86
N LEU A 129 -19.85 -4.85 0.39
CA LEU A 129 -20.19 -6.00 1.22
C LEU A 129 -19.13 -7.07 1.01
N ASP A 130 -18.47 -7.45 2.09
CA ASP A 130 -17.38 -8.41 2.11
C ASP A 130 -17.73 -9.61 3.00
N CYS A 131 -17.42 -10.81 2.51
CA CYS A 131 -17.44 -12.02 3.31
C CYS A 131 -16.02 -12.34 3.80
N MET A 132 -15.58 -11.64 4.83
CA MET A 132 -14.19 -11.68 5.27
C MET A 132 -13.83 -13.00 5.94
N ASP A 133 -12.71 -13.60 5.53
CA ASP A 133 -12.06 -14.67 6.27
C ASP A 133 -10.95 -14.09 7.18
N ALA A 134 -11.24 -14.00 8.47
CA ALA A 134 -10.28 -13.58 9.49
C ALA A 134 -9.76 -14.75 10.35
N SER A 135 -9.90 -16.00 9.88
CA SER A 135 -9.40 -17.17 10.62
C SER A 135 -7.90 -17.15 10.88
N ARG A 136 -7.15 -16.35 10.11
CA ARG A 136 -5.71 -16.11 10.25
C ARG A 136 -5.37 -14.73 10.82
N TYR A 137 -6.35 -14.04 11.38
CA TYR A 137 -6.17 -12.74 12.02
C TYR A 137 -6.39 -12.84 13.52
N GLY A 138 -5.70 -12.02 14.29
CA GLY A 138 -5.86 -11.92 15.74
C GLY A 138 -5.00 -10.81 16.34
N GLU A 139 -4.77 -10.86 17.64
CA GLU A 139 -3.95 -9.88 18.34
C GLU A 139 -2.69 -10.56 18.90
N ALA A 140 -1.52 -9.98 18.66
CA ALA A 140 -0.26 -10.41 19.26
C ALA A 140 0.17 -9.47 20.39
N ASP A 141 0.92 -10.01 21.34
CA ASP A 141 1.67 -9.20 22.30
C ASP A 141 2.83 -8.54 21.56
N SER A 142 2.88 -7.22 21.56
CA SER A 142 3.83 -6.43 20.75
C SER A 142 5.28 -6.50 21.24
N ARG A 143 5.54 -7.14 22.39
CA ARG A 143 6.90 -7.33 22.94
C ARG A 143 7.46 -8.70 22.54
N THR A 144 6.60 -9.69 22.40
CA THR A 144 6.98 -11.07 22.07
C THR A 144 6.62 -11.48 20.65
N HIS A 145 5.78 -10.69 19.97
CA HIS A 145 5.19 -10.96 18.65
C HIS A 145 4.39 -12.28 18.60
N LYS A 146 3.95 -12.77 19.76
CA LYS A 146 3.18 -14.01 19.89
C LYS A 146 1.70 -13.70 19.94
N LEU A 147 0.92 -14.49 19.20
CA LEU A 147 -0.53 -14.47 19.24
C LEU A 147 -1.02 -14.64 20.69
N ILE A 148 -1.86 -13.73 21.14
CA ILE A 148 -2.52 -13.78 22.44
C ILE A 148 -3.62 -14.84 22.36
N SER A 149 -3.60 -15.78 23.30
CA SER A 149 -4.60 -16.86 23.34
C SER A 149 -6.03 -16.30 23.39
N GLY A 150 -6.93 -16.89 22.59
CA GLY A 150 -8.33 -16.48 22.52
C GLY A 150 -8.63 -15.25 21.65
N THR A 151 -7.62 -14.63 21.03
CA THR A 151 -7.83 -13.43 20.17
C THR A 151 -7.93 -13.75 18.68
N ARG A 152 -7.68 -15.00 18.27
CA ARG A 152 -7.83 -15.41 16.87
C ARG A 152 -9.29 -15.27 16.45
N SER A 153 -9.50 -14.59 15.33
CA SER A 153 -10.82 -14.34 14.78
C SER A 153 -11.37 -15.57 14.02
N VAL A 154 -12.57 -15.44 13.49
CA VAL A 154 -13.33 -16.52 12.85
C VAL A 154 -13.35 -16.34 11.32
N PRO A 155 -13.49 -17.43 10.55
CA PRO A 155 -13.70 -17.33 9.11
C PRO A 155 -15.11 -16.83 8.77
N TYR A 156 -15.24 -16.21 7.60
CA TYR A 156 -16.49 -15.90 6.89
C TYR A 156 -17.53 -15.13 7.72
N PHE A 157 -17.17 -13.94 8.19
CA PHE A 157 -18.12 -13.00 8.79
C PHE A 157 -18.36 -11.80 7.86
N SER A 158 -19.58 -11.29 7.87
CA SER A 158 -19.98 -10.19 7.00
C SER A 158 -19.42 -8.86 7.51
N VAL A 159 -18.76 -8.13 6.62
CA VAL A 159 -18.30 -6.75 6.82
C VAL A 159 -18.94 -5.86 5.77
N GLU A 160 -19.46 -4.71 6.21
CA GLU A 160 -19.87 -3.63 5.32
C GLU A 160 -18.87 -2.48 5.46
N ALA A 161 -18.41 -1.95 4.33
CA ALA A 161 -17.58 -0.77 4.28
C ALA A 161 -18.24 0.34 3.45
N THR A 162 -18.19 1.56 3.95
CA THR A 162 -18.52 2.76 3.18
C THR A 162 -17.23 3.34 2.63
N MET A 163 -17.22 3.58 1.33
CA MET A 163 -16.10 4.15 0.58
C MET A 163 -16.48 5.54 0.08
N ARG A 164 -15.53 6.47 0.08
CA ARG A 164 -15.71 7.82 -0.45
C ARG A 164 -14.56 8.15 -1.40
N ARG A 165 -14.89 8.74 -2.55
CA ARG A 165 -13.94 9.25 -3.52
C ARG A 165 -13.51 10.66 -3.12
N GLY A 166 -12.21 10.87 -2.95
CA GLY A 166 -11.65 12.19 -2.69
C GLY A 166 -11.67 13.07 -3.94
N ALA A 167 -11.44 14.38 -3.76
CA ALA A 167 -11.26 15.31 -4.87
C ALA A 167 -10.04 14.95 -5.75
N ASP A 168 -9.08 14.20 -5.20
CA ASP A 168 -7.95 13.61 -5.90
C ASP A 168 -8.32 12.36 -6.72
N GLY A 169 -9.59 11.99 -6.76
CA GLY A 169 -10.12 10.86 -7.50
C GLY A 169 -9.87 9.50 -6.87
N ARG A 170 -9.23 9.41 -5.69
CA ARG A 170 -8.93 8.15 -5.00
C ARG A 170 -10.05 7.73 -4.07
N TRP A 171 -10.41 6.45 -4.12
CA TRP A 171 -11.33 5.83 -3.18
C TRP A 171 -10.65 5.55 -1.84
N ARG A 172 -11.33 5.85 -0.74
CA ARG A 172 -10.87 5.62 0.62
C ARG A 172 -11.99 5.08 1.50
N VAL A 173 -11.63 4.26 2.48
CA VAL A 173 -12.52 3.78 3.52
C VAL A 173 -12.95 4.96 4.39
N ALA A 174 -14.26 5.19 4.47
CA ALA A 174 -14.83 6.16 5.38
C ALA A 174 -15.34 5.51 6.67
N GLN A 175 -15.73 4.23 6.59
CA GLN A 175 -16.19 3.46 7.75
C GLN A 175 -16.19 1.97 7.42
N THR A 176 -15.92 1.13 8.42
CA THR A 176 -16.17 -0.32 8.37
C THR A 176 -17.11 -0.74 9.51
N LYS A 177 -17.90 -1.78 9.28
CA LYS A 177 -18.83 -2.33 10.26
C LYS A 177 -18.92 -3.85 10.11
N ALA A 178 -18.61 -4.58 11.18
CA ALA A 178 -18.94 -6.00 11.26
C ALA A 178 -20.47 -6.15 11.44
N LEU A 179 -21.10 -6.97 10.61
CA LEU A 179 -22.55 -7.17 10.64
C LEU A 179 -22.97 -8.31 11.60
N GLY A 180 -22.02 -9.05 12.18
CA GLY A 180 -22.26 -10.11 13.15
C GLY A 180 -22.85 -11.41 12.57
N SER A 181 -23.29 -11.40 11.32
CA SER A 181 -23.72 -12.58 10.57
C SER A 181 -22.54 -13.33 9.96
N LYS A 182 -22.66 -14.68 9.90
CA LYS A 182 -21.83 -15.49 9.01
C LYS A 182 -22.27 -15.30 7.56
N CYS A 183 -21.36 -15.53 6.63
CA CYS A 183 -21.62 -15.50 5.20
C CYS A 183 -21.01 -16.70 4.49
N THR A 184 -21.33 -16.83 3.21
CA THR A 184 -20.72 -17.80 2.29
C THR A 184 -19.94 -17.03 1.24
N ARG A 185 -18.77 -17.55 0.85
CA ARG A 185 -17.94 -16.97 -0.22
C ARG A 185 -18.64 -17.06 -1.58
#